data_AF-A0A2D5AGS1-F1
#
_entry.id   AF-A0A2D5AGS1-F1
#
_cell.length_a   1.000
_cell.length_b   1.000
_cell.length_c   1.000
_cell.angle_alpha   90.00
_cell.angle_beta   90.00
_cell.angle_gamma   90.00
#
_symmetry.space_group_name_H-M   'P 1'
#
loop_
_entity.id
_entity.type
_entity.pdbx_description
1 polymer ?
#
loop_
_entity_poly.entity_id
_entity_poly.type
_entity_poly.pdbx_seq_one_letter_code
_entity_poly.pdbx_strand_id
1 'polypeptide(L)'
;AKLKKEAETLRSIMKGYIGTIDSLNQLNMALLDENLAMKEQMEAVSQENADLVERQENMEDMLEAGQTLQVAEFLPTGVRVLSSGRQRDTDRADRSDMLRVCFTILENRIAPVGDKTLRLRITDSDGNVLPSAEGDSDFSASRTVDYARDRLDACVFYEHPDDTVLEPYRPGTYLVEILEGSTVIGTTDLVLR
;
A
#
# COMPACT_ATOMS: atom_id res chain seq x y z
N ALA A 1 77.64 -34.26 -41.69
CA ALA A 1 76.33 -34.92 -41.98
C ALA A 1 75.38 -34.90 -40.79
N LYS A 2 75.81 -35.34 -39.59
CA LYS A 2 74.99 -35.40 -38.37
C LYS A 2 74.37 -34.05 -37.94
N LEU A 3 75.18 -32.99 -37.91
CA LEU A 3 74.75 -31.61 -37.60
C LEU A 3 73.68 -31.05 -38.56
N LYS A 4 73.67 -31.50 -39.83
CA LYS A 4 72.68 -31.06 -40.84
C LYS A 4 71.30 -31.68 -40.56
N LYS A 5 71.28 -32.96 -40.19
CA LYS A 5 70.06 -33.67 -39.76
C LYS A 5 69.49 -33.09 -38.47
N GLU A 6 70.34 -32.77 -37.50
CA GLU A 6 69.92 -32.12 -36.24
C GLU A 6 69.35 -30.71 -36.47
N ALA A 7 69.90 -29.95 -37.42
CA ALA A 7 69.36 -28.65 -37.80
C ALA A 7 68.01 -28.76 -38.57
N GLU A 8 67.81 -29.81 -39.37
CA GLU A 8 66.54 -30.09 -40.04
C GLU A 8 65.44 -30.53 -39.06
N THR A 9 65.76 -31.37 -38.08
CA THR A 9 64.80 -31.79 -37.04
C THR A 9 64.38 -30.60 -36.17
N LEU A 10 65.33 -29.77 -35.73
CA LEU A 10 65.02 -28.53 -35.00
C LEU A 10 64.13 -27.58 -35.81
N ARG A 11 64.41 -27.41 -37.12
CA ARG A 11 63.55 -26.60 -38.01
C ARG A 11 62.14 -27.17 -38.14
N SER A 12 62.00 -28.49 -38.22
CA SER A 12 60.68 -29.15 -38.29
C SER A 12 59.87 -28.93 -37.01
N ILE A 13 60.51 -29.07 -35.86
CA ILE A 13 59.88 -28.84 -34.54
C ILE A 13 59.48 -27.37 -34.39
N MET A 14 60.35 -26.43 -34.76
CA MET A 14 60.04 -25.00 -34.75
C MET A 14 58.85 -24.65 -35.63
N LYS A 15 58.74 -25.22 -36.84
CA LYS A 15 57.56 -25.03 -37.71
C LYS A 15 56.28 -25.55 -37.04
N GLY A 16 56.36 -26.69 -36.36
CA GLY A 16 55.25 -27.22 -35.55
C GLY A 16 54.84 -26.26 -34.44
N TYR A 17 55.81 -25.70 -33.70
CA TYR A 17 55.53 -24.72 -32.66
C TYR A 17 54.91 -23.43 -33.18
N ILE A 18 55.36 -22.93 -34.34
CA ILE A 18 54.74 -21.76 -35.00
C ILE A 18 53.26 -22.05 -35.31
N GLY A 19 52.95 -23.21 -35.90
CA GLY A 19 51.57 -23.59 -36.19
C GLY A 19 50.69 -23.70 -34.93
N THR A 20 51.22 -24.22 -33.82
CA THR A 20 50.48 -24.24 -32.54
C THR A 20 50.30 -22.85 -31.95
N ILE A 21 51.28 -21.95 -32.07
CA ILE A 21 51.16 -20.57 -31.59
C ILE A 21 50.09 -19.82 -32.39
N ASP A 22 50.06 -19.99 -33.71
CA ASP A 22 49.04 -19.38 -34.57
C ASP A 22 47.64 -19.89 -34.21
N SER A 23 47.47 -21.20 -33.99
CA SER A 23 46.21 -21.78 -33.55
C SER A 23 45.77 -21.26 -32.17
N LEU A 24 46.69 -21.18 -31.21
CA LEU A 24 46.41 -20.64 -29.88
C LEU A 24 46.04 -19.16 -29.93
N ASN A 25 46.71 -18.37 -30.77
CA ASN A 25 46.39 -16.96 -30.98
C ASN A 25 44.99 -16.78 -31.58
N GLN A 26 44.63 -17.59 -32.59
CA GLN A 26 43.28 -17.56 -33.18
C GLN A 26 42.20 -17.90 -32.15
N LEU A 27 42.42 -18.95 -31.35
CA LEU A 27 41.48 -19.34 -30.29
C LEU A 27 41.38 -18.26 -29.20
N ASN A 28 42.49 -17.62 -28.83
CA ASN A 28 42.47 -16.56 -27.83
C ASN A 28 41.72 -15.32 -28.34
N MET A 29 41.88 -14.95 -29.61
CA MET A 29 41.09 -13.89 -30.24
C MET A 29 39.60 -14.23 -30.24
N ALA A 30 39.21 -15.45 -30.64
CA ALA A 30 37.82 -15.88 -30.61
C ALA A 30 37.21 -15.87 -29.19
N LEU A 31 37.97 -16.31 -28.18
CA LEU A 31 37.55 -16.26 -26.78
C LEU A 31 37.40 -14.83 -26.26
N LEU A 32 38.27 -13.90 -26.68
CA LEU A 32 38.15 -12.49 -26.33
C LEU A 32 36.88 -11.88 -26.93
N ASP A 33 36.60 -12.17 -28.21
CA ASP A 33 35.39 -11.71 -28.88
C ASP A 33 34.12 -12.27 -28.22
N GLU A 34 34.11 -13.57 -27.88
CA GLU A 34 33.00 -14.20 -27.13
C GLU A 34 32.84 -13.59 -25.74
N ASN A 35 33.94 -13.32 -25.02
CA ASN A 35 33.89 -12.69 -23.71
C ASN A 35 33.34 -11.26 -23.76
N LEU A 36 33.70 -10.49 -24.79
CA LEU A 36 33.17 -9.15 -25.02
C LEU A 36 31.67 -9.21 -25.35
N ALA A 37 31.26 -10.08 -26.29
CA ALA A 37 29.85 -10.25 -26.63
C ALA A 37 29.00 -10.70 -25.42
N MET A 38 29.54 -11.62 -24.61
CA MET A 38 28.86 -12.08 -23.40
C MET A 38 28.73 -10.98 -22.35
N LYS A 39 29.74 -10.10 -22.21
CA LYS A 39 29.66 -8.93 -21.32
C LYS A 39 28.62 -7.93 -21.79
N GLU A 40 28.61 -7.60 -23.08
CA GLU A 40 27.59 -6.71 -23.66
C GLU A 40 26.18 -7.26 -23.45
N GLN A 41 25.99 -8.57 -23.66
CA GLN A 41 24.71 -9.23 -23.40
C GLN A 41 24.33 -9.18 -21.91
N MET A 42 25.28 -9.44 -21.02
CA MET A 42 25.04 -9.40 -19.58
C MET A 42 24.68 -8.00 -19.10
N GLU A 43 25.34 -6.96 -19.63
CA GLU A 43 25.00 -5.56 -19.36
C GLU A 43 23.60 -5.21 -19.87
N ALA A 44 23.25 -5.62 -21.09
CA ALA A 44 21.92 -5.40 -21.64
C ALA A 44 20.82 -6.07 -20.81
N VAL A 45 21.00 -7.34 -20.43
CA VAL A 45 20.07 -8.08 -19.57
C VAL A 45 19.99 -7.46 -18.16
N SER A 46 21.12 -7.00 -17.62
CA SER A 46 21.13 -6.33 -16.31
C SER A 46 20.35 -5.02 -16.34
N GLN A 47 20.45 -4.25 -17.42
CA GLN A 47 19.69 -3.01 -17.60
C GLN A 47 18.20 -3.30 -17.76
N GLU A 48 17.84 -4.28 -18.60
CA GLU A 48 16.44 -4.68 -18.78
C GLU A 48 15.80 -5.16 -17.47
N ASN A 49 16.53 -5.94 -16.67
CA ASN A 49 16.05 -6.36 -15.35
C ASN A 49 15.85 -5.18 -14.39
N ALA A 50 16.76 -4.19 -14.40
CA ALA A 50 16.60 -3.00 -13.57
C ALA A 50 15.34 -2.21 -13.96
N ASP A 51 15.12 -2.00 -15.26
CA ASP A 51 13.93 -1.34 -15.80
C ASP A 51 12.64 -2.10 -15.45
N LEU A 52 12.67 -3.44 -15.51
CA LEU A 52 11.52 -4.28 -15.17
C LEU A 52 11.18 -4.20 -13.67
N VAL A 53 12.19 -4.21 -12.80
CA VAL A 53 11.99 -4.05 -11.35
C VAL A 53 11.39 -2.68 -11.05
N GLU A 54 11.93 -1.60 -11.62
CA GLU A 54 11.38 -0.25 -11.44
C GLU A 54 9.92 -0.16 -11.92
N ARG A 55 9.61 -0.76 -13.07
CA ARG A 55 8.21 -0.80 -13.57
C ARG A 55 7.30 -1.61 -12.66
N GLN A 56 7.78 -2.71 -12.10
CA GLN A 56 7.01 -3.53 -11.18
C GLN A 56 6.69 -2.75 -9.89
N GLU A 57 7.69 -2.11 -9.27
CA GLU A 57 7.51 -1.29 -8.07
C GLU A 57 6.49 -0.16 -8.32
N ASN A 58 6.63 0.56 -9.44
CA ASN A 58 5.68 1.61 -9.82
C ASN A 58 4.25 1.06 -10.03
N MET A 59 4.11 -0.15 -10.58
CA MET A 59 2.81 -0.80 -10.75
C MET A 59 2.20 -1.22 -9.42
N GLU A 60 3.02 -1.72 -8.49
CA GLU A 60 2.59 -2.09 -7.14
C GLU A 60 2.08 -0.86 -6.37
N ASP A 61 2.82 0.26 -6.40
CA ASP A 61 2.41 1.52 -5.79
C ASP A 61 1.09 2.05 -6.38
N MET A 62 0.94 2.01 -7.71
CA MET A 62 -0.30 2.41 -8.39
C MET A 62 -1.48 1.51 -8.02
N LEU A 63 -1.23 0.21 -7.84
CA LEU A 63 -2.26 -0.75 -7.43
C LEU A 63 -2.69 -0.49 -5.98
N GLU A 64 -1.75 -0.30 -5.05
CA GLU A 64 -2.08 0.00 -3.65
C GLU A 64 -2.91 1.28 -3.52
N ALA A 65 -2.47 2.36 -4.19
CA ALA A 65 -3.22 3.61 -4.21
C ALA A 65 -4.60 3.43 -4.85
N GLY A 66 -4.70 2.67 -5.95
CA GLY A 66 -5.96 2.41 -6.66
C GLY A 66 -6.92 1.48 -5.92
N GLN A 67 -6.43 0.58 -5.07
CA GLN A 67 -7.25 -0.35 -4.28
C GLN A 67 -7.87 0.29 -3.04
N THR A 68 -7.34 1.44 -2.60
CA THR A 68 -7.86 2.18 -1.46
C THR A 68 -9.34 2.52 -1.67
N LEU A 69 -10.18 2.21 -0.67
CA LEU A 69 -11.60 2.51 -0.75
C LEU A 69 -11.83 4.02 -0.71
N GLN A 70 -12.90 4.45 -1.37
CA GLN A 70 -13.37 5.83 -1.30
C GLN A 70 -14.77 5.85 -0.72
N VAL A 71 -15.04 6.82 0.13
CA VAL A 71 -16.35 7.03 0.74
C VAL A 71 -16.92 8.39 0.36
N ALA A 72 -18.23 8.45 0.20
CA ALA A 72 -18.99 9.64 -0.14
C ALA A 72 -20.28 9.71 0.68
N GLU A 73 -21.08 10.76 0.44
CA GLU A 73 -22.44 10.88 1.00
C GLU A 73 -22.48 10.78 2.54
N PHE A 74 -21.58 11.53 3.19
CA PHE A 74 -21.51 11.58 4.64
C PHE A 74 -22.74 12.22 5.26
N LEU A 75 -23.30 11.56 6.26
CA LEU A 75 -24.40 12.01 7.10
C LEU A 75 -24.01 11.81 8.57
N PRO A 76 -23.08 12.64 9.11
CA PRO A 76 -22.76 12.63 10.52
C PRO A 76 -23.87 13.32 11.31
N THR A 77 -24.33 12.71 12.39
CA THR A 77 -25.45 13.23 13.19
C THR A 77 -25.36 12.77 14.64
N GLY A 78 -25.69 13.66 15.58
CA GLY A 78 -25.91 13.28 16.98
C GLY A 78 -27.23 12.53 17.11
N VAL A 79 -27.27 11.48 17.92
CA VAL A 79 -28.46 10.65 18.13
C VAL A 79 -28.83 10.65 19.60
N ARG A 80 -30.09 10.97 19.86
CA ARG A 80 -30.73 10.89 21.18
C ARG A 80 -31.53 9.60 21.28
N VAL A 81 -31.31 8.82 22.33
CA VAL A 81 -32.11 7.65 22.70
C VAL A 81 -33.20 8.11 23.68
N LEU A 82 -34.45 8.01 23.26
CA LEU A 82 -35.60 8.34 24.12
C LEU A 82 -35.81 7.26 25.18
N SER A 83 -36.55 7.56 26.24
CA SER A 83 -36.94 6.58 27.27
C SER A 83 -37.68 5.35 26.71
N SER A 84 -38.32 5.50 25.54
CA SER A 84 -38.94 4.41 24.78
C SER A 84 -37.95 3.50 24.03
N GLY A 85 -36.65 3.79 24.06
CA GLY A 85 -35.61 3.14 23.24
C GLY A 85 -35.51 3.65 21.79
N ARG A 86 -36.46 4.48 21.35
CA ARG A 86 -36.43 5.07 20.01
C ARG A 86 -35.29 6.09 19.85
N GLN A 87 -34.50 5.92 18.80
CA GLN A 87 -33.46 6.86 18.39
C GLN A 87 -34.05 8.05 17.61
N ARG A 88 -33.54 9.25 17.88
CA ARG A 88 -33.90 10.48 17.18
C ARG A 88 -32.67 11.34 16.93
N ASP A 89 -32.51 11.77 15.70
CA ASP A 89 -31.47 12.69 15.29
C ASP A 89 -31.60 14.05 16.01
N THR A 90 -30.47 14.59 16.47
CA THR A 90 -30.35 15.86 17.18
C THR A 90 -29.05 16.54 16.78
N ASP A 91 -29.10 17.86 16.63
CA ASP A 91 -27.93 18.71 16.44
C ASP A 91 -27.41 19.29 17.76
N ARG A 92 -28.13 19.12 18.87
CA ARG A 92 -27.71 19.63 20.18
C ARG A 92 -26.71 18.70 20.86
N ALA A 93 -25.60 19.26 21.30
CA ALA A 93 -24.52 18.53 21.96
C ALA A 93 -24.98 17.94 23.30
N ASP A 94 -25.70 18.74 24.10
CA ASP A 94 -26.24 18.38 25.42
C ASP A 94 -27.27 17.24 25.41
N ARG A 95 -27.86 16.96 24.25
CA ARG A 95 -28.92 15.96 24.09
C ARG A 95 -28.51 14.74 23.28
N SER A 96 -27.29 14.75 22.74
CA SER A 96 -26.76 13.62 21.98
C SER A 96 -26.28 12.57 22.96
N ASP A 97 -26.78 11.34 22.84
CA ASP A 97 -26.36 10.21 23.67
C ASP A 97 -25.27 9.41 22.92
N MET A 98 -25.33 9.37 21.59
CA MET A 98 -24.34 8.72 20.73
C MET A 98 -24.14 9.54 19.44
N LEU A 99 -23.04 9.31 18.73
CA LEU A 99 -22.79 9.89 17.41
C LEU A 99 -22.97 8.81 16.34
N ARG A 100 -23.72 9.11 15.28
CA ARG A 100 -23.90 8.21 14.12
C ARG A 100 -23.29 8.86 12.90
N VAL A 101 -22.44 8.12 12.20
CA VAL A 101 -21.85 8.56 10.93
C VAL A 101 -22.24 7.56 9.86
N CYS A 102 -23.20 7.94 9.02
CA CYS A 102 -23.55 7.16 7.84
C CYS A 102 -22.80 7.69 6.62
N PHE A 103 -22.43 6.80 5.71
CA PHE A 103 -21.67 7.11 4.50
C PHE A 103 -21.84 5.98 3.49
N THR A 104 -21.50 6.25 2.24
CA THR A 104 -21.52 5.28 1.14
C THR A 104 -20.11 4.98 0.70
N ILE A 105 -19.70 3.72 0.78
CA ILE A 105 -18.49 3.22 0.14
C ILE A 105 -18.78 3.16 -1.36
N LEU A 106 -17.92 3.78 -2.17
CA LEU A 106 -18.06 3.81 -3.62
C LEU A 106 -17.61 2.49 -4.26
N GLU A 107 -18.08 2.23 -5.47
CA GLU A 107 -17.60 1.08 -6.26
C GLU A 107 -16.09 1.21 -6.54
N ASN A 108 -15.36 0.10 -6.40
CA ASN A 108 -13.95 0.02 -6.73
C ASN A 108 -13.67 -1.37 -7.29
N ARG A 109 -13.39 -1.44 -8.60
CA ARG A 109 -13.24 -2.69 -9.36
C ARG A 109 -11.97 -3.46 -9.03
N ILE A 110 -10.95 -2.78 -8.52
CA ILE A 110 -9.64 -3.36 -8.23
C ILE A 110 -9.44 -3.64 -6.74
N ALA A 111 -10.24 -3.02 -5.87
CA ALA A 111 -10.22 -3.30 -4.43
C ALA A 111 -10.51 -4.79 -4.11
N PRO A 112 -9.85 -5.38 -3.10
CA PRO A 112 -10.16 -6.72 -2.61
C PRO A 112 -11.61 -6.82 -2.09
N VAL A 113 -12.27 -7.94 -2.40
CA VAL A 113 -13.59 -8.29 -1.85
C VAL A 113 -13.47 -8.90 -0.46
N GLY A 114 -14.54 -8.81 0.33
CA GLY A 114 -14.68 -9.45 1.63
C GLY A 114 -14.77 -8.46 2.79
N ASP A 115 -14.49 -8.95 3.99
CA ASP A 115 -14.62 -8.19 5.23
C ASP A 115 -13.63 -7.03 5.30
N LYS A 116 -14.16 -5.81 5.39
CA LYS A 116 -13.42 -4.56 5.55
C LYS A 116 -13.73 -3.95 6.90
N THR A 117 -12.71 -3.82 7.75
CA THR A 117 -12.85 -3.15 9.05
C THR A 117 -12.60 -1.66 8.90
N LEU A 118 -13.68 -0.90 9.01
CA LEU A 118 -13.66 0.56 8.99
C LEU A 118 -13.55 1.07 10.41
N ARG A 119 -12.60 1.98 10.63
CA ARG A 119 -12.41 2.68 11.91
C ARG A 119 -12.88 4.11 11.75
N LEU A 120 -13.55 4.62 12.77
CA LEU A 120 -14.00 5.99 12.87
C LEU A 120 -13.10 6.69 13.87
N ARG A 121 -12.44 7.77 13.47
CA ARG A 121 -11.70 8.67 14.35
C ARG A 121 -12.48 9.97 14.44
N ILE A 122 -12.93 10.31 15.64
CA ILE A 122 -13.65 11.56 15.90
C ILE A 122 -12.76 12.44 16.74
N THR A 123 -12.42 13.62 16.24
CA THR A 123 -11.63 14.61 16.95
C THR A 123 -12.53 15.78 17.37
N ASP A 124 -12.47 16.15 18.65
CA ASP A 124 -13.22 17.28 19.18
C ASP A 124 -12.65 18.64 18.71
N SER A 125 -13.33 19.73 19.07
CA SER A 125 -12.90 21.09 18.71
C SER A 125 -11.58 21.51 19.36
N ASP A 126 -11.16 20.81 20.41
CA ASP A 126 -9.92 21.07 21.14
C ASP A 126 -8.75 20.23 20.59
N GLY A 127 -9.01 19.38 19.59
CA GLY A 127 -8.02 18.53 18.94
C GLY A 127 -7.81 17.16 19.58
N ASN A 128 -8.65 16.76 20.55
CA ASN A 128 -8.55 15.47 21.21
C ASN A 128 -9.39 14.42 20.47
N VAL A 129 -8.82 13.23 20.28
CA VAL A 129 -9.56 12.08 19.73
C VAL A 129 -10.47 11.53 20.82
N LEU A 130 -11.74 11.31 20.48
CA LEU A 130 -12.69 10.68 21.37
C LEU A 130 -12.27 9.21 21.61
N PRO A 131 -12.20 8.76 22.87
CA PRO A 131 -11.63 7.47 23.21
C PRO A 131 -12.49 6.32 22.69
N SER A 132 -11.86 5.22 22.25
CA SER A 132 -12.57 3.98 21.95
C SER A 132 -12.94 3.19 23.20
N ALA A 133 -13.97 2.35 23.07
CA ALA A 133 -14.33 1.36 24.09
C ALA A 133 -13.21 0.33 24.36
N GLU A 134 -12.30 0.14 23.40
CA GLU A 134 -11.18 -0.80 23.50
C GLU A 134 -9.95 -0.17 24.17
N GLY A 135 -9.99 1.11 24.52
CA GLY A 135 -8.89 1.84 25.15
C GLY A 135 -7.76 2.24 24.18
N ASP A 136 -7.99 2.09 22.88
CA ASP A 136 -7.11 2.61 21.82
C ASP A 136 -7.37 4.11 21.64
N SER A 137 -6.28 4.89 21.54
CA SER A 137 -6.29 6.33 21.30
C SER A 137 -6.38 6.72 19.83
N ASP A 138 -6.15 5.77 18.92
CA ASP A 138 -6.00 6.08 17.50
C ASP A 138 -7.33 6.10 16.74
N PHE A 139 -8.38 5.51 17.31
CA PHE A 139 -9.74 5.54 16.78
C PHE A 139 -10.78 5.59 17.90
N SER A 140 -12.01 5.94 17.54
CA SER A 140 -13.15 6.12 18.46
C SER A 140 -14.14 4.97 18.37
N ALA A 141 -14.43 4.46 17.16
CA ALA A 141 -15.31 3.31 16.95
C ALA A 141 -14.85 2.49 15.74
N SER A 142 -15.32 1.25 15.62
CA SER A 142 -15.03 0.42 14.46
C SER A 142 -16.26 -0.37 14.01
N ARG A 143 -16.32 -0.72 12.72
CA ARG A 143 -17.33 -1.58 12.14
C ARG A 143 -16.75 -2.37 10.97
N THR A 144 -16.99 -3.67 10.96
CA THR A 144 -16.68 -4.52 9.81
C THR A 144 -17.88 -4.57 8.85
N VAL A 145 -17.60 -4.47 7.56
CA VAL A 145 -18.59 -4.55 6.47
C VAL A 145 -18.10 -5.54 5.40
N ASP A 146 -19.01 -6.29 4.80
CA ASP A 146 -18.69 -7.18 3.68
C ASP A 146 -18.77 -6.40 2.36
N TYR A 147 -17.61 -6.13 1.77
CA TYR A 147 -17.49 -5.30 0.56
C TYR A 147 -17.33 -6.15 -0.69
N ALA A 148 -18.23 -5.95 -1.66
CA ALA A 148 -18.32 -6.75 -2.88
C ALA A 148 -17.94 -5.99 -4.17
N ARG A 149 -17.11 -4.94 -4.07
CA ARG A 149 -16.75 -4.00 -5.18
C ARG A 149 -17.88 -3.12 -5.70
N ASP A 150 -19.03 -3.17 -5.07
CA ASP A 150 -20.19 -2.34 -5.40
C ASP A 150 -20.44 -1.31 -4.30
N ARG A 151 -21.27 -0.32 -4.59
CA ARG A 151 -21.66 0.71 -3.63
C ARG A 151 -22.31 0.08 -2.40
N LEU A 152 -21.84 0.47 -1.22
CA LEU A 152 -22.32 -0.06 0.06
C LEU A 152 -22.56 1.07 1.05
N ASP A 153 -23.80 1.19 1.53
CA ASP A 153 -24.14 2.13 2.60
C ASP A 153 -23.83 1.51 3.96
N ALA A 154 -23.10 2.25 4.78
CA ALA A 154 -22.72 1.84 6.12
C ALA A 154 -22.93 2.98 7.13
N CYS A 155 -23.17 2.61 8.38
CA CYS A 155 -23.24 3.56 9.49
C CYS A 155 -22.38 3.06 10.65
N VAL A 156 -21.52 3.92 11.18
CA VAL A 156 -20.76 3.63 12.41
C VAL A 156 -21.35 4.44 13.54
N PHE A 157 -21.52 3.80 14.69
CA PHE A 157 -22.02 4.42 15.90
C PHE A 157 -20.87 4.55 16.89
N TYR A 158 -20.76 5.72 17.49
CA TYR A 158 -19.85 6.00 18.59
C TYR A 158 -20.67 6.26 19.85
N GLU A 159 -20.38 5.49 20.88
CA GLU A 159 -20.91 5.63 22.22
C GLU A 159 -19.74 5.91 23.17
N HIS A 160 -19.95 6.75 24.18
CA HIS A 160 -18.90 7.07 25.12
C HIS A 160 -18.50 5.78 25.89
N PRO A 161 -17.21 5.42 25.99
CA PRO A 161 -16.76 4.17 26.61
C PRO A 161 -17.16 4.01 28.06
N ASP A 162 -17.25 5.14 28.76
CA ASP A 162 -17.49 5.19 30.19
C ASP A 162 -18.90 5.71 30.47
N ASP A 163 -19.83 4.78 30.66
CA ASP A 163 -21.26 5.03 30.97
C ASP A 163 -21.45 5.71 32.34
N THR A 164 -20.36 5.82 33.13
CA THR A 164 -20.33 6.52 34.43
C THR A 164 -20.04 8.02 34.31
N VAL A 165 -19.46 8.45 33.18
CA VAL A 165 -19.18 9.85 32.88
C VAL A 165 -20.18 10.30 31.81
N LEU A 166 -21.39 10.64 32.25
CA LEU A 166 -22.40 11.37 31.47
C LEU A 166 -21.94 12.82 31.24
N GLU A 167 -20.71 13.03 30.76
CA GLU A 167 -20.33 14.33 30.28
C GLU A 167 -21.02 14.55 28.92
N PRO A 168 -21.90 15.56 28.82
CA PRO A 168 -22.53 15.85 27.55
C PRO A 168 -21.46 16.21 26.52
N TYR A 169 -21.70 15.86 25.26
CA TYR A 169 -20.88 16.38 24.17
C TYR A 169 -20.82 17.91 24.26
N ARG A 170 -19.66 18.48 23.91
CA ARG A 170 -19.47 19.93 23.91
C ARG A 170 -20.00 20.50 22.60
N PRO A 171 -20.66 21.67 22.62
CA PRO A 171 -20.95 22.39 21.39
C PRO A 171 -19.65 22.69 20.64
N GLY A 172 -19.62 22.38 19.35
CA GLY A 172 -18.41 22.50 18.54
C GLY A 172 -18.50 21.75 17.23
N THR A 173 -17.46 21.94 16.42
CA THR A 173 -17.24 21.15 15.20
C THR A 173 -16.29 20.02 15.55
N TYR A 174 -16.74 18.80 15.29
CA TYR A 174 -15.98 17.58 15.42
C TYR A 174 -15.51 17.15 14.04
N LEU A 175 -14.21 16.88 13.89
CA LEU A 175 -13.66 16.29 12.69
C LEU A 175 -13.90 14.79 12.73
N VAL A 176 -14.53 14.25 11.68
CA VAL A 176 -14.83 12.83 11.56
C VAL A 176 -14.03 12.26 10.40
N GLU A 177 -13.17 11.31 10.69
CA GLU A 177 -12.37 10.59 9.71
C GLU A 177 -12.74 9.10 9.70
N ILE A 178 -12.87 8.55 8.50
CA ILE A 178 -13.06 7.12 8.29
C ILE A 178 -11.76 6.54 7.78
N LEU A 179 -11.29 5.49 8.44
CA LEU A 179 -10.03 4.83 8.14
C LEU A 179 -10.26 3.36 7.75
N GLU A 180 -9.51 2.90 6.77
CA GLU A 180 -9.28 1.48 6.49
C GLU A 180 -7.83 1.17 6.90
N GLY A 181 -7.66 0.40 7.99
CA GLY A 181 -6.33 0.20 8.57
C GLY A 181 -5.76 1.50 9.16
N SER A 182 -4.73 2.06 8.53
CA SER A 182 -4.08 3.35 8.86
C SER A 182 -4.39 4.47 7.85
N THR A 183 -5.10 4.15 6.76
CA THR A 183 -5.35 5.08 5.65
C THR A 183 -6.69 5.78 5.84
N VAL A 184 -6.71 7.11 5.79
CA VAL A 184 -7.96 7.88 5.80
C VAL A 184 -8.61 7.79 4.42
N ILE A 185 -9.78 7.17 4.37
CA ILE A 185 -10.58 6.98 3.15
C ILE A 185 -11.63 8.06 2.96
N GLY A 186 -11.88 8.86 4.00
CA GLY A 186 -12.75 10.03 3.91
C GLY A 186 -12.85 10.83 5.19
N THR A 187 -13.30 12.08 5.04
CA THR A 187 -13.33 13.08 6.10
C THR A 187 -14.59 13.94 5.97
N THR A 188 -15.22 14.27 7.09
CA THR A 188 -16.37 15.17 7.16
C THR A 188 -16.40 15.88 8.51
N ASP A 189 -17.13 16.98 8.58
CA ASP A 189 -17.39 17.69 9.83
C ASP A 189 -18.74 17.28 10.42
N LEU A 190 -18.78 17.10 11.74
CA LEU A 190 -20.00 16.99 12.53
C LEU A 190 -20.14 18.24 13.40
N VAL A 191 -21.22 18.98 13.23
CA VAL A 191 -21.48 20.18 14.04
C VAL A 191 -22.52 19.86 15.11
N LEU A 192 -22.14 20.02 16.37
CA LEU A 192 -23.04 19.97 17.52
C LEU A 192 -23.19 21.37 18.12
N ARG A 193 -24.42 21.76 18.48
CA ARG A 193 -24.81 23.08 18.98
C ARG A 193 -25.15 23.08 20.46
#